data_AF-A0A507R0Q6-F1
#
_entry.id   AF-A0A507R0Q6-F1
#
_cell.length_a   1.000
_cell.length_b   1.000
_cell.length_c   1.000
_cell.angle_alpha   90.00
_cell.angle_beta   90.00
_cell.angle_gamma   90.00
#
_symmetry.space_group_name_H-M   'P 1'
#
loop_
_entity.id
_entity.type
_entity.pdbx_description
1 polymer ?
#
loop_
_entity_poly.entity_id
_entity_poly.type
_entity_poly.pdbx_seq_one_letter_code
_entity_poly.pdbx_strand_id
1 'polypeptide(L)' 'MAFNLSSLWGSSSAPSAPAVSAQSSQTEKPKPCCVCKAEKSSRDDCMLFSKSDDPAQDCKPMIEQYKACMAGYGFKI' A
#
# COMPACT_ATOMS: atom_id res chain seq x y z
N MET A 1 -14.06 41.10 -23.30
CA MET A 1 -13.82 39.65 -23.51
C MET A 1 -13.89 38.97 -22.16
N ALA A 2 -14.97 38.21 -21.93
CA ALA A 2 -15.29 37.59 -20.65
C ALA A 2 -14.50 36.29 -20.48
N PHE A 3 -13.81 36.15 -19.34
CA PHE A 3 -13.27 34.87 -18.87
C PHE A 3 -14.45 33.98 -18.48
N ASN A 4 -14.62 32.88 -19.22
CA ASN A 4 -15.62 31.85 -18.93
C ASN A 4 -15.20 31.11 -17.66
N LEU A 5 -15.85 31.49 -16.54
CA LEU A 5 -15.84 30.77 -15.27
C LEU A 5 -16.84 29.61 -15.36
N SER A 6 -16.46 28.53 -16.03
CA SER A 6 -17.29 27.33 -16.15
C SER A 6 -16.93 26.32 -15.06
N SER A 7 -17.62 26.46 -13.94
CA SER A 7 -18.36 25.40 -13.23
C SER A 7 -17.68 24.05 -13.01
N LEU A 8 -17.12 23.84 -11.81
CA LEU A 8 -17.26 22.57 -11.06
C LEU A 8 -16.78 22.63 -9.60
N TRP A 9 -17.10 23.72 -8.90
CA TRP A 9 -17.24 23.64 -7.43
C TRP A 9 -18.63 23.09 -7.14
N GLY A 10 -18.72 21.79 -6.83
CA GLY A 10 -19.98 21.14 -6.53
C GLY A 10 -19.79 19.78 -5.87
N SER A 11 -20.04 19.75 -4.56
CA SER A 11 -20.52 18.62 -3.75
C SER A 11 -19.86 17.25 -3.92
N SER A 12 -19.31 16.74 -2.82
CA SER A 12 -20.03 15.76 -1.99
C SER A 12 -19.19 15.36 -0.78
N SER A 13 -19.76 15.58 0.40
CA SER A 13 -19.33 14.97 1.65
C SER A 13 -19.31 13.45 1.47
N ALA A 14 -18.14 12.82 1.57
CA ALA A 14 -18.06 11.37 1.68
C ALA A 14 -18.46 10.97 3.11
N PRO A 15 -19.44 10.07 3.31
CA PRO A 15 -19.68 9.47 4.61
C PRO A 15 -18.47 8.61 4.98
N SER A 16 -17.96 8.82 6.18
CA SER A 16 -17.01 7.95 6.86
C SER A 16 -17.53 6.51 6.78
N ALA A 17 -16.93 5.68 5.93
CA ALA A 17 -17.26 4.26 5.88
C ALA A 17 -16.85 3.63 7.23
N PRO A 18 -17.71 2.80 7.85
CA PRO A 18 -17.33 2.09 9.06
C PRO A 18 -16.19 1.12 8.72
N ALA A 19 -15.17 1.08 9.58
CA ALA A 19 -14.18 0.02 9.58
C ALA A 19 -14.89 -1.33 9.80
N VAL A 20 -15.21 -2.02 8.71
CA VAL A 20 -15.77 -3.37 8.76
C VAL A 20 -14.62 -4.31 9.15
N SER A 21 -14.58 -4.66 10.43
CA SER A 21 -14.01 -5.92 10.89
C SER A 21 -14.71 -7.06 10.17
N ALA A 22 -14.11 -7.56 9.08
CA ALA A 22 -14.49 -8.83 8.49
C ALA A 22 -13.54 -9.91 9.00
N GLN A 23 -13.88 -10.46 10.17
CA GLN A 23 -13.53 -11.84 10.48
C GLN A 23 -14.23 -12.71 9.44
N SER A 24 -13.47 -13.41 8.63
CA SER A 24 -14.01 -14.44 7.73
C SER A 24 -13.06 -15.62 7.79
N SER A 25 -13.40 -16.55 8.69
CA SER A 25 -12.93 -17.93 8.62
C SER A 25 -13.53 -18.56 7.37
N GLN A 26 -12.77 -18.54 6.28
CA GLN A 26 -12.93 -19.48 5.18
C GLN A 26 -11.53 -19.93 4.79
N THR A 27 -11.41 -21.20 4.43
CA THR A 27 -10.21 -21.81 3.84
C THR A 27 -9.88 -21.10 2.52
N GLU A 28 -9.28 -19.91 2.62
CA GLU A 28 -8.92 -19.04 1.52
C GLU A 28 -7.41 -18.91 1.56
N LYS A 29 -6.75 -19.19 0.43
CA LYS A 29 -5.31 -18.96 0.26
C LYS A 29 -4.96 -17.59 0.85
N PRO A 30 -4.02 -17.52 1.81
CA PRO A 30 -3.77 -16.27 2.53
C PRO A 30 -3.46 -15.17 1.53
N LYS A 31 -4.21 -14.06 1.62
CA LYS A 31 -4.00 -12.89 0.75
C LYS A 31 -2.52 -12.50 0.82
N PRO A 32 -1.85 -12.16 -0.29
CA PRO A 32 -0.39 -11.95 -0.35
C PRO A 32 0.11 -10.84 0.60
N CYS A 33 -0.78 -9.95 1.03
CA CYS A 33 -0.52 -8.89 2.00
C CYS A 33 -0.50 -9.34 3.48
N CYS A 34 -0.95 -10.57 3.81
CA CYS A 34 -0.97 -11.08 5.19
C CYS A 34 0.25 -11.90 5.58
N VAL A 35 1.07 -12.29 4.61
CA VAL A 35 2.13 -13.28 4.80
C VAL A 35 3.44 -12.63 5.21
N CYS A 36 3.84 -11.56 4.51
CA CYS A 36 5.09 -10.84 4.73
C CYS A 36 4.81 -9.46 5.34
N LYS A 37 3.99 -9.41 6.41
CA LYS A 37 3.56 -8.15 7.02
C LYS A 37 4.73 -7.36 7.62
N ALA A 38 5.64 -8.03 8.30
CA ALA A 38 6.81 -7.40 8.90
C ALA A 38 7.72 -6.79 7.82
N GLU A 39 8.15 -7.57 6.83
CA GLU A 39 8.97 -7.08 5.71
C GLU A 39 8.26 -5.98 4.91
N LYS A 40 6.94 -6.07 4.71
CA LYS A 40 6.16 -5.02 4.07
C LYS A 40 6.19 -3.72 4.88
N SER A 41 5.99 -3.80 6.21
CA SER A 41 6.09 -2.62 7.09
C SER A 41 7.49 -2.03 7.07
N SER A 42 8.55 -2.84 7.22
CA SER A 42 9.92 -2.32 7.19
C SER A 42 10.29 -1.68 5.85
N ARG A 43 9.81 -2.20 4.73
CA ARG A 43 9.96 -1.55 3.41
C ARG A 43 9.16 -0.25 3.32
N ASP A 44 7.98 -0.20 3.92
CA ASP A 44 7.12 0.98 3.93
C ASP A 44 7.71 2.10 4.78
N ASP A 45 8.11 1.78 6.01
CA ASP A 45 8.86 2.67 6.90
C ASP A 45 10.15 3.18 6.23
N CYS A 46 10.93 2.28 5.62
CA CYS A 46 12.15 2.69 4.93
C CYS A 46 11.85 3.70 3.81
N MET A 47 10.89 3.42 2.93
CA MET A 47 10.55 4.35 1.85
C MET A 47 9.95 5.66 2.34
N LEU A 48 9.19 5.62 3.45
CA LEU A 48 8.52 6.79 4.02
C LEU A 48 9.51 7.71 4.74
N PHE A 49 10.53 7.15 5.38
CA PHE A 49 11.49 7.89 6.21
C PHE A 49 12.87 8.10 5.57
N SER A 50 13.14 7.46 4.43
CA SER A 50 14.41 7.68 3.71
C SER A 50 14.50 9.13 3.22
N LYS A 51 15.68 9.73 3.40
CA LYS A 51 16.00 11.10 2.99
C LYS A 51 16.85 11.16 1.72
N SER A 52 17.12 10.01 1.13
CA SER A 52 17.88 9.89 -0.12
C SER A 52 17.04 10.38 -1.31
N ASP A 53 17.71 10.92 -2.33
CA ASP A 53 17.08 11.26 -3.62
C ASP A 53 16.43 10.04 -4.28
N ASP A 54 16.95 8.83 -4.02
CA ASP A 54 16.41 7.57 -4.54
C ASP A 54 16.14 6.56 -3.40
N PRO A 55 14.99 6.67 -2.73
CA PRO A 55 14.64 5.79 -1.61
C PRO A 55 14.40 4.34 -2.06
N ALA A 56 14.15 4.12 -3.35
CA ALA A 56 14.02 2.78 -3.91
C ALA A 56 15.37 2.05 -3.95
N GLN A 57 16.46 2.75 -4.26
CA GLN A 57 17.81 2.19 -4.12
C GLN A 57 18.22 2.00 -2.66
N ASP A 58 17.93 2.99 -1.80
CA ASP A 58 18.26 2.97 -0.37
C ASP A 58 17.57 1.80 0.36
N CYS A 59 16.30 1.56 0.03
CA CYS A 59 15.49 0.50 0.62
C CYS A 59 15.57 -0.84 -0.13
N LYS A 60 16.45 -0.99 -1.13
CA LYS A 60 16.71 -2.27 -1.82
C LYS A 60 16.76 -3.49 -0.90
N PRO A 61 17.55 -3.51 0.20
CA PRO A 61 17.62 -4.69 1.06
C PRO A 61 16.26 -5.07 1.67
N MET A 62 15.44 -4.08 2.03
CA MET A 62 14.08 -4.31 2.56
C MET A 62 13.12 -4.82 1.48
N ILE A 63 13.24 -4.29 0.26
CA ILE A 63 12.44 -4.73 -0.90
C ILE A 63 12.78 -6.17 -1.26
N GLU A 64 14.07 -6.54 -1.27
CA GLU A 64 14.50 -7.91 -1.55
C GLU A 64 14.03 -8.90 -0.49
N GLN A 65 14.08 -8.53 0.80
CA GLN A 65 13.50 -9.36 1.85
C GLN A 65 12.00 -9.58 1.67
N TYR A 66 11.24 -8.53 1.34
CA TYR A 66 9.81 -8.66 1.07
C TYR A 66 9.53 -9.61 -0.11
N LYS A 67 10.31 -9.48 -1.21
CA LYS A 67 10.21 -10.36 -2.37
C LYS A 67 10.59 -11.81 -2.04
N ALA A 68 11.66 -12.01 -1.28
CA ALA A 68 12.12 -13.33 -0.85
C ALA A 68 11.07 -14.01 0.04
N CYS A 69 10.48 -13.26 0.98
CA CYS A 69 9.37 -13.76 1.78
C CYS A 69 8.21 -14.17 0.87
N MET A 70 7.74 -13.34 -0.04
CA MET A 70 6.62 -13.69 -0.94
C MET A 70 6.92 -14.90 -1.84
N ALA A 71 8.15 -15.00 -2.33
CA ALA A 71 8.61 -16.14 -3.12
C ALA A 71 8.58 -17.46 -2.33
N GLY A 72 8.87 -17.41 -1.02
CA GLY A 72 8.78 -18.57 -0.11
C GLY A 72 7.37 -19.15 0.01
N TYR A 73 6.34 -18.34 -0.25
CA TYR A 73 4.95 -18.77 -0.27
C TYR A 73 4.40 -19.02 -1.68
N GLY A 74 5.27 -19.00 -2.70
CA GLY A 74 4.91 -19.28 -4.09
C GLY A 74 4.28 -18.11 -4.84
N PHE A 75 4.39 -16.88 -4.33
CA PHE A 75 3.92 -15.68 -5.01
C PHE A 75 5.07 -14.98 -5.76
N LYS A 76 4.89 -14.73 -7.07
CA LYS A 76 5.79 -13.88 -7.87
C LYS A 76 5.29 -12.43 -7.80
N ILE A 77 6.09 -11.53 -7.23
CA ILE A 77 5.79 -10.09 -7.08
C ILE A 77 6.79 -9.21 -7.84
#